data_AF-A0A5R9Q487-F1
#
_entry.id   AF-A0A5R9Q487-F1
#
_cell.length_a   1.000
_cell.length_b   1.000
_cell.length_c   1.000
_cell.angle_alpha   90.00
_cell.angle_beta   90.00
_cell.angle_gamma   90.00
#
_symmetry.space_group_name_H-M   'P 1'
#
loop_
_entity.id
_entity.type
_entity.pdbx_description
1 polymer ?
#
loop_
_entity_poly.entity_id
_entity_poly.type
_entity_poly.pdbx_seq_one_letter_code
_entity_poly.pdbx_strand_id
1 'polypeptide(L)' 'MNRRKKIYEKLKKKDKKANEKLHKSNKPKYISKAERAKLEAEQQAQTDSSTEICD' A
#
# COMPACT_ATOMS: atom_id res chain seq x y z
N MET A 1 10.62 -19.06 -29.36
CA MET A 1 11.17 -17.81 -28.81
C MET A 1 12.68 -17.88 -28.74
N ASN A 2 13.39 -17.09 -29.54
CA ASN A 2 14.84 -17.06 -29.55
C ASN A 2 15.42 -16.74 -28.17
N ARG A 3 16.60 -17.29 -27.87
CA ARG A 3 17.30 -17.11 -26.58
C ARG A 3 17.39 -15.65 -26.16
N ARG A 4 17.68 -14.75 -27.11
CA ARG A 4 17.71 -13.29 -26.91
C ARG A 4 16.39 -12.77 -26.30
N LYS A 5 15.25 -13.09 -26.93
CA LYS A 5 13.93 -12.64 -26.46
C LYS A 5 13.58 -13.20 -25.07
N LYS A 6 13.93 -14.46 -24.77
CA LYS A 6 13.76 -15.03 -23.42
C LYS A 6 14.55 -14.29 -22.35
N ILE A 7 15.78 -13.87 -22.66
CA ILE A 7 16.63 -13.12 -21.72
C ILE A 7 16.01 -11.73 -21.47
N TYR A 8 15.62 -11.02 -22.52
CA TYR A 8 14.98 -9.71 -22.41
C TYR A 8 13.71 -9.74 -21.56
N GLU A 9 12.84 -10.73 -21.77
CA GLU A 9 11.63 -10.86 -20.97
C GLU A 9 11.91 -11.14 -19.50
N LYS A 10 12.93 -11.95 -19.19
CA LYS A 10 13.35 -12.21 -17.81
C LYS A 10 13.87 -10.94 -17.12
N LEU A 11 14.68 -10.15 -17.81
CA LEU A 11 15.21 -8.88 -17.29
C LEU A 11 14.08 -7.89 -17.02
N LYS A 12 13.21 -7.66 -18.02
CA LYS A 12 12.05 -6.76 -17.89
C LYS A 12 11.12 -7.14 -16.73
N LYS A 13 10.91 -8.44 -16.50
CA LYS A 13 10.12 -8.93 -15.35
C LYS A 13 10.80 -8.64 -14.00
N LYS A 14 12.12 -8.71 -13.92
CA LYS A 14 12.87 -8.38 -12.71
C LYS A 14 12.84 -6.88 -12.43
N ASP A 15 13.06 -6.06 -13.46
CA ASP A 15 13.03 -4.60 -13.33
C ASP A 15 11.65 -4.11 -12.87
N LYS A 16 10.57 -4.66 -13.45
CA LYS A 16 9.21 -4.34 -13.04
C LYS A 16 8.96 -4.68 -11.56
N LYS A 17 9.39 -5.85 -11.10
CA LYS A 17 9.27 -6.27 -9.69
C LYS A 17 10.10 -5.41 -8.74
N ALA A 18 11.25 -4.91 -9.18
CA ALA A 18 12.08 -4.00 -8.38
C ALA A 18 11.42 -2.61 -8.26
N ASN A 19 10.91 -2.08 -9.37
CA ASN A 19 10.23 -0.78 -9.39
C ASN A 19 8.91 -0.79 -8.62
N GLU A 20 8.12 -1.88 -8.69
CA GLU A 20 6.90 -2.06 -7.90
C GLU A 20 7.16 -1.92 -6.38
N LYS A 21 8.32 -2.37 -5.90
CA LYS A 21 8.70 -2.27 -4.49
C LYS A 21 9.21 -0.88 -4.09
N LEU A 22 9.70 -0.10 -5.06
CA LEU A 22 10.22 1.25 -4.86
C LEU A 22 9.09 2.30 -4.86
N HIS A 23 7.99 2.06 -5.58
CA HIS A 23 6.84 2.95 -5.61
C HIS A 23 5.95 2.81 -4.36
N LYS A 24 6.44 3.36 -3.24
CA LYS A 24 5.60 3.67 -2.08
C LYS A 24 5.10 5.10 -2.28
N SER A 25 3.92 5.28 -2.86
CA SER A 25 3.31 6.62 -2.88
C SER A 25 3.00 7.00 -1.42
N ASN A 26 3.74 7.96 -0.86
CA ASN A 26 3.51 8.51 0.49
C ASN A 26 2.22 9.37 0.58
N LYS A 27 1.32 9.24 -0.39
CA LYS A 27 0.07 9.97 -0.44
C LYS A 27 -1.03 9.03 0.02
N PRO A 28 -1.83 9.39 1.04
CA PRO A 28 -3.00 8.61 1.37
C PRO A 28 -3.90 8.55 0.14
N LYS A 29 -4.45 7.37 -0.13
CA LYS A 29 -5.41 7.17 -1.22
C LYS A 29 -6.57 8.14 -0.99
N TYR A 30 -6.93 8.92 -2.01
CA TYR A 30 -8.09 9.81 -1.88
C TYR A 30 -9.34 8.95 -1.67
N ILE A 31 -10.01 9.19 -0.56
CA ILE A 31 -11.26 8.56 -0.15
C ILE A 31 -12.34 9.64 -0.11
N SER A 32 -13.58 9.25 -0.38
CA SER A 32 -14.72 10.18 -0.37
C SER A 32 -14.96 10.75 1.03
N LYS A 33 -15.66 11.89 1.13
CA LYS A 33 -16.00 12.50 2.44
C LYS A 33 -16.73 11.52 3.37
N ALA A 34 -17.61 10.69 2.81
CA ALA A 34 -18.35 9.68 3.57
C ALA A 34 -17.45 8.56 4.11
N GLU A 35 -16.48 8.10 3.32
CA GLU A 35 -15.51 7.07 3.75
C GLU A 35 -14.53 7.61 4.79
N ARG A 36 -14.14 8.90 4.68
CA ARG A 36 -13.26 9.55 5.64
C ARG A 36 -13.92 9.64 7.03
N ALA A 37 -15.19 10.03 7.07
CA ALA A 37 -15.97 10.07 8.32
C ALA A 37 -16.13 8.69 8.96
N LYS A 38 -16.33 7.63 8.15
CA LYS A 38 -16.40 6.24 8.66
C LYS A 38 -15.08 5.79 9.26
N LEU A 39 -13.96 6.07 8.58
CA LEU A 39 -12.64 5.70 9.06
C LEU A 39 -12.22 6.50 10.30
N GLU A 40 -12.59 7.78 10.41
CA GLU A 40 -12.35 8.59 11.61
C GLU A 40 -13.14 8.05 12.82
N ALA A 41 -14.41 7.69 12.62
CA ALA A 41 -15.24 7.08 13.67
C ALA A 41 -14.71 5.70 14.12
N GLU A 42 -14.24 4.86 13.18
CA GLU A 42 -13.61 3.58 13.50
C GLU A 42 -12.26 3.75 14.22
N GLN A 43 -11.46 4.76 13.83
CA GLN A 43 -10.19 5.08 14.50
C GLN A 43 -10.40 5.58 15.93
N GLN A 44 -11.40 6.45 16.17
CA GLN A 44 -11.73 6.93 17.51
C GLN A 44 -12.19 5.79 18.44
N ALA A 45 -12.99 4.86 17.95
CA ALA A 45 -13.38 3.69 18.72
C ALA A 45 -12.18 2.77 19.07
N GLN A 46 -11.16 2.70 18.20
CA GLN A 46 -9.96 1.92 18.48
C GLN A 46 -9.00 2.62 19.45
N THR A 47 -8.86 3.95 19.38
CA THR A 47 -7.97 4.69 20.28
C THR A 47 -8.46 4.63 21.73
N ASP A 48 -9.77 4.76 21.96
CA ASP A 48 -10.35 4.73 23.31
C ASP A 48 -10.12 3.38 24.01
N SER A 49 -10.16 2.26 23.28
CA SER A 49 -9.88 0.92 23.82
C SER A 49 -8.40 0.67 24.18
N SER A 50 -7.48 1.45 23.62
CA SER A 50 -6.03 1.29 23.85
C SER A 50 -5.50 2.11 25.02
N THR A 51 -6.22 3.16 25.41
CA THR A 51 -5.89 4.03 26.56
C THR A 51 -6.31 3.47 27.91
N GLU A 52 -7.15 2.43 27.98
CA GLU A 52 -7.61 1.84 29.26
C GLU A 52 -6.73 0.70 29.81
N ILE A 53 -5.60 0.36 29.16
CA ILE A 53 -4.74 -0.77 29.55
C ILE A 53 -3.46 -0.35 30.30
N CYS A 54 -3.21 0.96 30.45
CA CYS A 54 -2.01 1.47 31.12
C CYS A 54 -2.35 2.58 32.14
N ASP A 55 -2.99 2.20 33.25
CA ASP A 55 -2.97 2.92 34.54
C ASP A 55 -2.60 1.93 35.66
#